data_AF-A0A0U5FSK5-F1
#
_entry.id   AF-A0A0U5FSK5-F1
#
_cell.length_a   1.000
_cell.length_b   1.000
_cell.length_c   1.000
_cell.angle_alpha   90.00
_cell.angle_beta   90.00
_cell.angle_gamma   90.00
#
_symmetry.space_group_name_H-M   'P 1'
#
loop_
_entity.id
_entity.type
_entity.pdbx_description
1 polymer ?
#
loop_
_entity_poly.entity_id
_entity_poly.type
_entity_poly.pdbx_seq_one_letter_code
_entity_poly.pdbx_strand_id
1 'polypeptide(L)'
;MAPPTPAENESHQRLLDRLDIAAVPRPFRSQNWRPSQRRNKNVKQLISDSTRKEASVMATQANSGATTPGALGTSTDGTQTPAEGIQRTPNIAQAAQNLSTLVLEKNARAAYSSGPAATYTNIESAPSLHPSQQRPYCDITGLPAPYTDPKTRLRYYDKEVFGVVRTLGQGVPESYLELRAAHVVLK
;
A
#
# COMPACT_ATOMS: atom_id res chain seq x y z
N MET A 1 14.05 44.26 -11.61
CA MET A 1 12.95 43.82 -12.49
C MET A 1 11.91 44.93 -12.47
N ALA A 2 11.52 45.48 -13.62
CA ALA A 2 10.50 46.53 -13.64
C ALA A 2 9.16 45.96 -13.13
N PRO A 3 8.36 46.74 -12.38
CA PRO A 3 7.06 46.27 -11.92
C PRO A 3 6.15 45.99 -13.13
N PRO A 4 5.29 44.96 -13.05
CA PRO A 4 4.40 44.61 -14.15
C PRO A 4 3.48 45.76 -14.48
N THR A 5 3.33 46.03 -15.78
CA THR A 5 2.46 47.09 -16.28
C THR A 5 0.99 46.74 -16.03
N PRO A 6 0.10 47.74 -15.94
CA PRO A 6 -1.34 47.47 -15.77
C PRO A 6 -1.93 46.57 -16.86
N ALA A 7 -1.45 46.67 -18.10
CA ALA A 7 -1.88 45.83 -19.22
C ALA A 7 -1.44 44.37 -19.06
N GLU A 8 -0.23 44.13 -18.55
CA GLU A 8 0.26 42.79 -18.24
C GLU A 8 -0.55 42.17 -17.10
N ASN A 9 -0.88 42.94 -16.05
CA ASN A 9 -1.74 42.48 -14.96
C ASN A 9 -3.14 42.10 -15.44
N GLU A 10 -3.73 42.90 -16.35
CA GLU A 10 -5.03 42.58 -16.94
C GLU A 10 -4.98 41.31 -17.81
N SER A 11 -3.93 41.15 -18.62
CA SER A 11 -3.73 39.96 -19.44
C SER A 11 -3.55 38.70 -18.59
N HIS A 12 -2.84 38.82 -17.47
CA HIS A 12 -2.63 37.76 -16.49
C HIS A 12 -3.95 37.41 -15.79
N GLN A 13 -4.75 38.40 -15.40
CA GLN A 13 -6.06 38.16 -14.80
C GLN A 13 -6.99 37.40 -15.74
N ARG A 14 -7.06 37.80 -17.02
CA ARG A 14 -7.84 37.09 -18.05
C ARG A 14 -7.40 35.65 -18.24
N LEU A 15 -6.09 35.37 -18.09
CA LEU A 15 -5.58 34.01 -18.15
C LEU A 15 -6.06 33.17 -16.95
N LEU A 16 -6.02 33.73 -15.75
CA LEU A 16 -6.53 33.07 -14.54
C LEU A 16 -8.02 32.76 -14.66
N ASP A 17 -8.82 33.72 -15.09
CA ASP A 17 -10.27 33.56 -15.25
C ASP A 17 -10.61 32.48 -16.28
N ARG A 18 -9.83 32.38 -17.37
CA ARG A 18 -10.00 31.33 -18.38
C ARG A 18 -9.63 29.94 -17.87
N LEU A 19 -8.66 29.83 -16.96
CA LEU A 19 -8.23 28.56 -16.37
C LEU A 19 -9.10 28.13 -15.18
N ASP A 20 -9.96 29.01 -14.69
CA ASP A 20 -10.87 28.69 -13.60
C ASP A 20 -12.00 27.75 -14.04
N ILE A 21 -11.90 26.51 -13.58
CA ILE A 21 -12.92 25.49 -13.81
C ILE A 21 -14.11 25.62 -12.88
N ALA A 22 -14.09 26.51 -11.87
CA ALA A 22 -15.18 26.67 -10.89
C ALA A 22 -16.44 27.27 -11.54
N ALA A 23 -16.26 28.25 -12.43
CA ALA A 23 -17.33 28.91 -13.15
C ALA A 23 -17.97 28.05 -14.26
N VAL A 24 -17.30 26.97 -14.68
CA VAL A 24 -17.80 26.08 -15.75
C VAL A 24 -18.93 25.19 -15.21
N PRO A 25 -20.14 25.22 -15.82
CA PRO A 25 -21.25 24.39 -15.39
C PRO A 25 -20.93 22.90 -15.59
N ARG A 26 -21.31 22.07 -14.61
CA ARG A 26 -21.07 20.62 -14.61
C ARG A 26 -22.38 19.83 -14.60
N PRO A 27 -23.14 19.78 -15.71
CA PRO A 27 -24.44 19.10 -15.78
C PRO A 27 -24.34 17.57 -15.60
N PHE A 28 -23.15 17.01 -15.77
CA PHE A 28 -22.85 15.59 -15.57
C PHE A 28 -22.51 15.22 -14.12
N ARG A 29 -22.31 16.20 -13.21
CA ARG A 29 -21.99 15.92 -11.80
C ARG A 29 -23.28 15.80 -11.00
N SER A 30 -23.44 14.71 -10.26
CA SER A 30 -24.59 14.53 -9.39
C SER A 30 -24.58 15.53 -8.24
N GLN A 31 -25.72 16.20 -8.03
CA GLN A 31 -25.89 17.19 -6.95
C GLN A 31 -25.93 16.54 -5.56
N ASN A 32 -26.33 15.26 -5.51
CA ASN A 32 -26.56 14.54 -4.26
C ASN A 32 -25.29 13.87 -3.71
N TRP A 33 -24.26 13.70 -4.53
CA TRP A 33 -23.04 13.03 -4.10
C TRP A 33 -22.22 13.94 -3.19
N ARG A 34 -21.87 13.43 -2.01
CA ARG A 34 -21.01 14.14 -1.05
C ARG A 34 -19.69 13.42 -0.89
N PRO A 35 -18.55 14.13 -0.98
CA PRO A 35 -17.24 13.53 -0.77
C PRO A 35 -17.09 13.02 0.68
N SER A 36 -16.57 11.80 0.84
CA SER A 36 -16.19 11.30 2.17
C SER A 36 -14.95 12.02 2.71
N GLN A 37 -14.92 12.30 4.01
CA GLN A 37 -13.76 12.90 4.68
C GLN A 37 -12.55 11.94 4.72
N ARG A 38 -12.78 10.62 4.75
CA ARG A 38 -11.73 9.59 4.93
C ARG A 38 -11.18 9.05 3.62
N ARG A 39 -10.97 9.92 2.61
CA ARG A 39 -10.48 9.53 1.27
C ARG A 39 -8.96 9.67 1.13
N ASN A 40 -8.39 10.73 1.68
CA ASN A 40 -6.96 11.03 1.54
C ASN A 40 -6.19 10.25 2.60
N LYS A 41 -5.72 9.05 2.26
CA LYS A 41 -4.97 8.16 3.17
C LYS A 41 -3.53 8.01 2.69
N ASN A 42 -2.58 7.96 3.62
CA ASN A 42 -1.21 7.56 3.30
C ASN A 42 -1.16 6.03 3.05
N VAL A 43 -0.19 5.58 2.25
CA VAL A 43 0.14 4.16 2.04
C VAL A 43 0.13 3.38 3.36
N LYS A 44 0.79 3.88 4.43
CA LYS A 44 0.80 3.24 5.75
C LYS A 44 -0.60 3.02 6.32
N GLN A 45 -1.48 4.01 6.20
CA GLN A 45 -2.86 3.92 6.67
C GLN A 45 -3.66 2.93 5.83
N LEU A 46 -3.49 2.95 4.50
CA LEU A 46 -4.15 2.02 3.58
C LEU A 46 -3.79 0.56 3.91
N ILE A 47 -2.52 0.27 4.12
CA ILE A 47 -2.03 -1.06 4.50
C ILE A 47 -2.58 -1.45 5.87
N SER A 48 -2.53 -0.54 6.85
CA SER A 48 -3.07 -0.85 8.18
C SER A 48 -4.58 -1.15 8.16
N ASP A 49 -5.34 -0.45 7.29
CA ASP A 49 -6.77 -0.70 7.12
C ASP A 49 -7.02 -2.03 6.39
N SER A 50 -6.18 -2.41 5.41
CA SER A 50 -6.32 -3.70 4.72
C SER A 50 -6.00 -4.88 5.65
N THR A 51 -4.92 -4.79 6.44
CA THR A 51 -4.56 -5.84 7.41
C THR A 51 -5.66 -6.02 8.46
N ARG A 52 -6.23 -4.92 8.97
CA ARG A 52 -7.36 -4.98 9.94
C ARG A 52 -8.62 -5.57 9.31
N LYS A 53 -8.91 -5.25 8.05
CA LYS A 53 -10.05 -5.80 7.32
C LYS A 53 -9.89 -7.31 7.15
N GLU A 54 -8.73 -7.80 6.71
CA GLU A 54 -8.45 -9.23 6.56
C GLU A 54 -8.59 -9.98 7.89
N ALA A 55 -8.05 -9.42 8.98
CA ALA A 55 -8.20 -10.00 10.32
C ALA A 55 -9.67 -10.07 10.77
N SER A 56 -10.46 -9.02 10.50
CA SER A 56 -11.88 -9.00 10.87
C SER A 56 -12.71 -10.04 10.10
N VAL A 57 -12.40 -10.27 8.82
CA VAL A 57 -13.09 -11.27 7.99
C VAL A 57 -12.79 -12.69 8.49
N MET A 58 -11.57 -12.97 8.95
CA MET A 58 -11.24 -14.26 9.55
C MET A 58 -11.91 -14.46 10.92
N ALA A 59 -11.95 -13.42 11.76
CA ALA A 59 -12.54 -13.49 13.10
C ALA A 59 -14.06 -13.76 13.09
N THR A 60 -14.81 -13.13 12.17
CA THR A 60 -16.27 -13.36 12.08
C THR A 60 -16.63 -14.77 11.62
N GLN A 61 -15.75 -15.46 10.88
CA GLN A 61 -15.99 -16.84 10.44
C GLN A 61 -15.81 -17.87 11.55
N ALA A 62 -14.85 -17.66 12.46
CA ALA A 62 -14.66 -18.54 13.61
C ALA A 62 -15.87 -18.56 14.56
N ASN A 63 -16.68 -17.50 14.57
CA ASN A 63 -17.81 -17.35 15.49
C ASN A 63 -19.17 -17.71 14.87
N SER A 64 -19.25 -17.92 13.55
CA SER A 64 -20.51 -18.19 12.85
C SER A 64 -20.94 -19.67 12.91
N GLY A 65 -20.20 -20.53 13.62
CA GLY A 65 -20.53 -21.94 13.87
C GLY A 65 -20.90 -22.29 15.31
N ALA A 66 -20.85 -21.34 16.26
CA ALA A 66 -20.90 -21.64 17.69
C ALA A 66 -22.24 -21.32 18.39
N THR A 67 -23.23 -20.73 17.69
CA THR A 67 -24.51 -20.34 18.31
C THR A 67 -25.70 -20.78 17.47
N THR A 68 -25.94 -22.09 17.42
CA THR A 68 -27.30 -22.61 17.25
C THR A 68 -27.59 -23.53 18.44
N PRO A 69 -28.36 -23.08 19.46
CA PRO A 69 -28.86 -23.99 20.49
C PRO A 69 -30.14 -24.67 19.98
N GLY A 70 -30.15 -26.00 19.95
CA GLY A 70 -31.36 -26.82 19.78
C GLY A 70 -31.17 -27.98 18.82
N ALA A 71 -31.45 -29.25 19.14
CA ALA A 71 -31.99 -29.83 20.36
C ALA A 71 -31.50 -31.29 20.47
N LEU A 72 -31.29 -31.72 21.73
CA LEU A 72 -31.13 -33.12 22.12
C LEU A 72 -32.45 -33.87 21.83
N GLY A 73 -32.40 -35.02 21.15
CA GLY A 73 -33.61 -35.78 20.85
C GLY A 73 -33.38 -37.10 20.12
N THR A 74 -33.16 -38.14 20.92
CA THR A 74 -33.59 -39.54 20.71
C THR A 74 -33.04 -40.34 19.52
N SER A 75 -32.18 -41.29 19.85
CA SER A 75 -32.05 -42.59 19.18
C SER A 75 -33.42 -43.22 18.93
N THR A 76 -33.70 -43.65 17.71
CA THR A 76 -34.60 -44.79 17.45
C THR A 76 -34.12 -45.52 16.22
N ASP A 77 -33.88 -46.81 16.44
CA ASP A 77 -33.52 -47.85 15.50
C ASP A 77 -34.70 -48.17 14.57
N GLY A 78 -34.47 -48.55 13.31
CA GLY A 78 -35.56 -48.85 12.39
C GLY A 78 -35.19 -48.95 10.91
N THR A 79 -34.74 -50.14 10.52
CA THR A 79 -34.63 -50.72 9.18
C THR A 79 -35.72 -50.28 8.18
N GLN A 80 -35.32 -49.82 6.98
CA GLN A 80 -35.94 -50.18 5.68
C GLN A 80 -35.17 -49.59 4.46
N THR A 81 -34.73 -50.46 3.56
CA THR A 81 -34.32 -50.20 2.16
C THR A 81 -35.48 -50.56 1.22
N PRO A 82 -35.38 -50.38 -0.12
CA PRO A 82 -35.23 -49.15 -0.91
C PRO A 82 -36.41 -49.01 -1.93
N ALA A 83 -36.71 -47.82 -2.46
CA ALA A 83 -37.60 -47.72 -3.63
C ALA A 83 -37.27 -46.51 -4.52
N GLU A 84 -37.06 -46.81 -5.80
CA GLU A 84 -36.90 -45.86 -6.89
C GLU A 84 -38.15 -45.01 -7.11
N GLY A 85 -37.93 -43.77 -7.55
CA GLY A 85 -38.95 -42.92 -8.16
C GLY A 85 -39.63 -41.98 -7.17
N ILE A 86 -39.18 -40.73 -7.13
CA ILE A 86 -39.99 -39.50 -6.98
C ILE A 86 -39.05 -38.32 -7.29
N GLN A 87 -39.55 -37.36 -8.08
CA GLN A 87 -38.86 -36.14 -8.49
C GLN A 87 -38.25 -35.44 -7.26
N ARG A 88 -36.92 -35.31 -7.25
CA ARG A 88 -36.19 -34.59 -6.21
C ARG A 88 -36.57 -33.12 -6.28
N THR A 89 -37.45 -32.68 -5.38
CA THR A 89 -37.55 -31.25 -5.07
C THR A 89 -36.16 -30.78 -4.65
N PRO A 90 -35.62 -29.68 -5.21
CA PRO A 90 -34.31 -29.21 -4.82
C PRO A 90 -34.39 -28.77 -3.35
N ASN A 91 -33.80 -29.59 -2.47
CA ASN A 91 -33.76 -29.36 -1.05
C ASN A 91 -32.85 -28.15 -0.78
N ILE A 92 -33.46 -26.96 -0.75
CA ILE A 92 -32.80 -25.66 -0.57
C ILE A 92 -31.89 -25.65 0.66
N ALA A 93 -32.24 -26.39 1.72
CA ALA A 93 -31.41 -26.50 2.92
C ALA A 93 -30.08 -27.24 2.64
N GLN A 94 -30.11 -28.30 1.84
CA GLN A 94 -28.90 -29.02 1.41
C GLN A 94 -28.05 -28.17 0.46
N ALA A 95 -28.69 -27.40 -0.44
CA ALA A 95 -27.99 -26.49 -1.35
C ALA A 95 -27.27 -25.36 -0.58
N ALA A 96 -27.90 -24.80 0.45
CA ALA A 96 -27.30 -23.75 1.29
C ALA A 96 -26.10 -24.27 2.12
N GLN A 97 -26.16 -25.50 2.62
CA GLN A 97 -25.04 -26.15 3.32
C GLN A 97 -23.84 -26.40 2.38
N ASN A 98 -24.09 -26.76 1.12
CA ASN A 98 -23.02 -26.96 0.14
C ASN A 98 -22.34 -25.64 -0.26
N LEU A 99 -23.08 -24.52 -0.27
CA LEU A 99 -22.49 -23.21 -0.53
C LEU A 99 -21.67 -22.71 0.66
N SER A 100 -22.12 -22.96 1.89
CA SER A 100 -21.36 -22.57 3.08
C SER A 100 -20.04 -23.31 3.17
N THR A 101 -20.00 -24.62 2.88
CA THR A 101 -18.77 -25.42 2.86
C THR A 101 -17.80 -24.95 1.77
N LEU A 102 -18.28 -24.65 0.56
CA LEU A 102 -17.44 -24.12 -0.53
C LEU A 102 -16.87 -22.74 -0.22
N VAL A 103 -17.66 -21.85 0.42
CA VAL A 103 -17.18 -20.54 0.87
C VAL A 103 -16.12 -20.71 1.97
N LEU A 104 -16.32 -21.65 2.89
CA LEU A 104 -15.39 -21.94 3.99
C LEU A 104 -14.08 -22.53 3.47
N GLU A 105 -14.11 -23.45 2.49
CA GLU A 105 -12.92 -24.01 1.84
C GLU A 105 -12.16 -22.93 1.05
N LYS A 106 -12.87 -22.09 0.27
CA LYS A 106 -12.27 -20.99 -0.48
C LYS A 106 -11.58 -19.97 0.44
N ASN A 107 -12.21 -19.66 1.57
CA ASN A 107 -11.64 -18.75 2.56
C ASN A 107 -10.48 -19.37 3.32
N ALA A 108 -10.52 -20.67 3.64
CA ALA A 108 -9.41 -21.40 4.23
C ALA A 108 -8.20 -21.41 3.29
N ARG A 109 -8.39 -21.65 1.99
CA ARG A 109 -7.33 -21.52 0.98
C ARG A 109 -6.78 -20.10 0.88
N ALA A 110 -7.62 -19.08 1.04
CA ALA A 110 -7.18 -17.68 1.07
C ALA A 110 -6.44 -17.31 2.36
N ALA A 111 -6.70 -18.01 3.47
CA ALA A 111 -5.97 -17.83 4.74
C ALA A 111 -4.52 -18.33 4.66
N TYR A 112 -4.26 -19.31 3.78
CA TYR A 112 -2.91 -19.76 3.43
C TYR A 112 -2.37 -18.97 2.23
N SER A 113 -2.23 -17.65 2.40
CA SER A 113 -1.36 -16.84 1.55
C SER A 113 0.05 -17.42 1.63
N SER A 114 0.62 -17.85 0.50
CA SER A 114 1.91 -18.55 0.41
C SER A 114 3.14 -17.64 0.65
N GLY A 115 2.97 -16.51 1.33
CA GLY A 115 4.01 -15.52 1.55
C GLY A 115 3.76 -14.66 2.79
N PRO A 116 4.80 -13.96 3.28
CA PRO A 116 4.69 -13.10 4.45
C PRO A 116 3.66 -12.01 4.23
N ALA A 117 2.85 -11.73 5.25
CA ALA A 117 1.84 -10.68 5.19
C ALA A 117 2.48 -9.32 4.86
N ALA A 118 1.94 -8.63 3.85
CA ALA A 118 2.44 -7.33 3.40
C ALA A 118 2.31 -6.29 4.52
N THR A 119 3.44 -5.89 5.09
CA THR A 119 3.54 -4.83 6.11
C THR A 119 4.12 -3.59 5.46
N TYR A 120 3.87 -2.39 6.01
CA TYR A 120 4.45 -1.14 5.51
C TYR A 120 5.96 -1.22 5.23
N THR A 121 6.69 -1.96 6.07
CA THR A 121 8.15 -2.15 5.93
C THR A 121 8.57 -3.18 4.88
N ASN A 122 7.67 -4.08 4.45
CA ASN A 122 7.98 -5.21 3.56
C ASN A 122 7.31 -5.08 2.17
N ILE A 123 6.71 -3.93 1.86
CA ILE A 123 6.08 -3.69 0.54
C ILE A 123 7.11 -3.23 -0.48
N GLU A 124 8.25 -2.72 -0.03
CA GLU A 124 9.38 -2.44 -0.90
C GLU A 124 10.02 -3.75 -1.37
N SER A 125 10.63 -3.71 -2.56
CA SER A 125 11.34 -4.85 -3.11
C SER A 125 12.43 -5.34 -2.16
N ALA A 126 12.67 -6.65 -2.14
CA ALA A 126 13.80 -7.21 -1.41
C ALA A 126 15.12 -6.51 -1.81
N PRO A 127 16.07 -6.33 -0.87
CA PRO A 127 17.36 -5.74 -1.19
C PRO A 127 18.08 -6.60 -2.23
N SER A 128 18.73 -5.95 -3.19
CA SER A 128 19.48 -6.68 -4.21
C SER A 128 20.84 -7.11 -3.67
N LEU A 129 21.23 -8.34 -4.01
CA LEU A 129 22.53 -8.94 -3.69
C LEU A 129 23.52 -8.81 -4.87
N HIS A 130 23.15 -8.07 -5.91
CA HIS A 130 23.95 -8.00 -7.13
C HIS A 130 25.26 -7.23 -6.88
N PRO A 131 26.44 -7.76 -7.30
CA PRO A 131 27.74 -7.13 -7.05
C PRO A 131 27.87 -5.71 -7.62
N SER A 132 27.10 -5.33 -8.64
CA SER A 132 27.13 -3.95 -9.16
C SER A 132 26.65 -2.92 -8.14
N GLN A 133 25.76 -3.30 -7.21
CA GLN A 133 25.33 -2.41 -6.12
C GLN A 133 26.40 -2.23 -5.06
N GLN A 134 27.34 -3.18 -4.95
CA GLN A 134 28.44 -3.12 -4.01
C GLN A 134 29.58 -2.23 -4.53
N ARG A 135 29.57 -1.80 -5.80
CA ARG A 135 30.61 -0.92 -6.35
C ARG A 135 30.37 0.52 -5.84
N PRO A 136 31.27 1.06 -5.01
CA PRO A 136 31.15 2.44 -4.55
C PRO A 136 31.46 3.41 -5.69
N TYR A 137 30.57 4.38 -5.89
CA TYR A 137 30.81 5.54 -6.73
C TYR A 137 30.99 6.79 -5.86
N CYS A 138 31.71 7.77 -6.40
CA CYS A 138 31.95 9.05 -5.76
C CYS A 138 30.65 9.84 -5.69
N ASP A 139 30.34 10.40 -4.53
CA ASP A 139 29.09 11.14 -4.31
C ASP A 139 29.07 12.49 -5.05
N ILE A 140 30.24 13.02 -5.43
CA ILE A 140 30.38 14.31 -6.11
C ILE A 140 30.49 14.13 -7.64
N THR A 141 31.36 13.22 -8.10
CA THR A 141 31.69 13.09 -9.54
C THR A 141 31.08 11.88 -10.23
N GLY A 142 30.58 10.89 -9.48
CA GLY A 142 30.08 9.63 -10.05
C GLY A 142 31.14 8.64 -10.54
N LEU A 143 32.43 8.97 -10.44
CA LEU A 143 33.54 8.06 -10.74
C LEU A 143 33.64 6.91 -9.72
N PRO A 144 34.21 5.74 -10.05
CA PRO A 144 34.36 4.64 -9.09
C PRO A 144 35.24 5.09 -7.91
N ALA A 145 34.71 5.11 -6.69
CA ALA A 145 35.38 5.70 -5.53
C ALA A 145 35.98 4.63 -4.61
N PRO A 146 37.32 4.45 -4.59
CA PRO A 146 37.96 3.48 -3.71
C PRO A 146 38.02 3.95 -2.25
N TYR A 147 37.80 5.24 -1.96
CA TYR A 147 37.99 5.82 -0.63
C TYR A 147 36.71 6.42 -0.05
N THR A 148 36.62 6.41 1.28
CA THR A 148 35.52 7.02 2.05
C THR A 148 36.10 7.86 3.19
N ASP A 149 35.62 9.09 3.35
CA ASP A 149 36.06 9.98 4.43
C ASP A 149 35.39 9.58 5.76
N PRO A 150 36.14 9.33 6.84
CA PRO A 150 35.55 8.90 8.12
C PRO A 150 34.72 9.99 8.80
N LYS A 151 34.98 11.28 8.50
CA LYS A 151 34.27 12.41 9.11
C LYS A 151 32.91 12.63 8.46
N THR A 152 32.89 12.77 7.13
CA THR A 152 31.67 13.07 6.37
C THR A 152 30.95 11.83 5.82
N ARG A 153 31.59 10.65 5.84
CA ARG A 153 31.14 9.41 5.19
C ARG A 153 30.93 9.52 3.68
N LEU A 154 31.45 10.58 3.06
CA LEU A 154 31.42 10.75 1.61
C LEU A 154 32.47 9.87 0.92
N ARG A 155 32.10 9.33 -0.24
CA ARG A 155 32.97 8.55 -1.11
C ARG A 155 33.66 9.47 -2.12
N TYR A 156 34.97 9.34 -2.29
CA TYR A 156 35.77 10.18 -3.18
C TYR A 156 36.74 9.36 -4.02
N TYR A 157 37.13 9.91 -5.19
CA TYR A 157 38.00 9.23 -6.15
C TYR A 157 39.48 9.51 -5.89
N ASP A 158 39.85 10.80 -5.82
CA ASP A 158 41.23 11.25 -5.74
C ASP A 158 41.40 12.36 -4.69
N LYS A 159 42.63 12.86 -4.57
CA LYS A 159 43.00 13.93 -3.63
C LYS A 159 42.31 15.27 -3.94
N GLU A 160 42.00 15.53 -5.21
CA GLU A 160 41.36 16.78 -5.65
C GLU A 160 39.92 16.84 -5.14
N VAL A 161 39.17 15.74 -5.33
CA VAL A 161 37.81 15.60 -4.78
C VAL A 161 37.84 15.61 -3.25
N PHE A 162 38.84 14.99 -2.62
CA PHE A 162 38.99 15.07 -1.16
C PHE A 162 39.24 16.50 -0.67
N GLY A 163 40.03 17.29 -1.42
CA GLY A 163 40.21 18.72 -1.17
C GLY A 163 38.88 19.47 -1.18
N VAL A 164 38.05 19.22 -2.19
CA VAL A 164 36.69 19.79 -2.26
C VAL A 164 35.85 19.39 -1.05
N VAL A 165 35.83 18.09 -0.69
CA VAL A 165 35.09 17.58 0.48
C VAL A 165 35.44 18.33 1.76
N ARG A 166 36.71 18.75 1.93
CA ARG A 166 37.17 19.51 3.10
C ARG A 166 36.77 20.98 3.10
N THR A 167 36.45 21.54 1.93
CA THR A 167 35.95 22.92 1.79
C THR A 167 34.43 23.02 1.87
N LEU A 168 33.71 21.90 1.85
CA LEU A 168 32.25 21.88 1.94
C LEU A 168 31.78 22.53 3.25
N GLY A 169 30.76 23.39 3.13
CA GLY A 169 30.08 23.98 4.28
C GLY A 169 29.35 22.95 5.13
N GLN A 170 28.99 23.33 6.35
CA GLN A 170 28.18 22.49 7.24
C GLN A 170 26.81 22.22 6.60
N GLY A 171 26.30 20.98 6.70
CA GLY A 171 25.02 20.57 6.10
C GLY A 171 25.09 20.12 4.65
N VAL A 172 26.15 20.49 3.91
CA VAL A 172 26.32 20.06 2.51
C VAL A 172 26.65 18.56 2.42
N PRO A 173 27.56 17.98 3.22
CA PRO A 173 27.79 16.54 3.21
C PRO A 173 26.54 15.72 3.48
N GLU A 174 25.69 16.20 4.39
CA GLU A 174 24.41 15.58 4.73
C GLU A 174 23.48 15.52 3.52
N SER A 175 23.42 16.58 2.70
CA SER A 175 22.63 16.59 1.45
C SER A 175 23.15 15.57 0.42
N TYR A 176 24.47 15.41 0.28
CA TYR A 176 25.03 14.36 -0.58
C TYR A 176 24.74 12.96 -0.06
N LEU A 177 24.76 12.76 1.26
CA LEU A 177 24.34 11.50 1.87
C LEU A 177 22.84 11.23 1.67
N GLU A 178 22.00 12.28 1.65
CA GLU A 178 20.57 12.15 1.40
C GLU A 178 20.29 11.67 -0.03
N LEU A 179 21.01 12.21 -1.01
CA LEU A 179 20.94 11.75 -2.40
C LEU A 179 21.35 10.28 -2.55
N ARG A 180 22.30 9.79 -1.74
CA ARG A 180 22.68 8.37 -1.68
C ARG A 180 21.74 7.52 -0.80
N ALA A 181 20.73 8.12 -0.17
CA ALA A 181 19.88 7.47 0.83
C ALA A 181 20.67 6.88 2.04
N ALA A 182 21.80 7.50 2.39
CA ALA A 182 22.66 7.14 3.54
C ALA A 182 22.65 8.22 4.65
N HIS A 183 21.74 9.19 4.55
CA HIS A 183 21.58 10.26 5.53
C HIS A 183 20.90 9.76 6.81
N VAL A 184 21.41 10.18 7.97
CA VAL A 184 20.86 9.83 9.27
C VAL A 184 20.28 11.10 9.90
N VAL A 185 18.95 11.21 9.91
CA VAL A 185 18.24 12.25 10.66
C VAL A 185 18.10 11.79 12.11
N LEU A 186 18.75 12.48 13.05
CA LEU A 186 18.48 12.29 14.47
C LEU A 186 17.06 12.78 14.76
N LYS A 187 16.26 11.95 15.44
CA LYS A 187 14.89 12.25 15.87
C LYS A 187 14.83 12.37 17.37
#